data_AF-A0A2T4YXB7-F1
#
_entry.id   AF-A0A2T4YXB7-F1
#
_cell.length_a   1.000
_cell.length_b   1.000
_cell.length_c   1.000
_cell.angle_alpha   90.00
_cell.angle_beta   90.00
_cell.angle_gamma   90.00
#
_symmetry.space_group_name_H-M   'P 1'
#
loop_
_entity.id
_entity.type
_entity.pdbx_description
1 polymer ?
#
loop_
_entity_poly.entity_id
_entity_poly.type
_entity_poly.pdbx_seq_one_letter_code
_entity_poly.pdbx_strand_id
1 'polypeptide(L)'
;MSMPRSIRPALVLAALLAAGPGLALAQSFSGGGGGGGGGHGSNDGTIDQRSNRMTVSIRTVPVGQFCLRAVAAIGYDPRSNQRLYAIQFDSGPMTSLGAVAYENAFSSARTEQDAASALASARRDSQPYSRSAGAC
;
A
#
# COMPACT_ATOMS: atom_id res chain seq x y z
N MET A 1 -66.19 -12.87 -10.54
CA MET A 1 -65.46 -12.03 -11.51
C MET A 1 -64.06 -11.79 -10.93
N SER A 2 -63.15 -12.76 -11.10
CA SER A 2 -62.14 -12.83 -12.18
C SER A 2 -60.90 -11.98 -11.89
N MET A 3 -59.86 -12.63 -11.35
CA MET A 3 -58.46 -12.18 -11.47
C MET A 3 -58.00 -12.25 -12.93
N PRO A 4 -56.92 -11.53 -13.28
CA PRO A 4 -55.74 -12.29 -13.67
C PRO A 4 -54.44 -11.81 -13.02
N ARG A 5 -53.59 -12.82 -12.80
CA ARG A 5 -52.19 -12.79 -12.41
C ARG A 5 -51.36 -11.97 -13.39
N SER A 6 -50.32 -11.29 -12.89
CA SER A 6 -49.10 -11.08 -13.68
C SER A 6 -47.89 -11.58 -12.90
N ILE A 7 -47.39 -12.72 -13.36
CA ILE A 7 -46.12 -13.34 -13.04
C ILE A 7 -45.14 -12.83 -14.11
N ARG A 8 -43.97 -12.35 -13.71
CA ARG A 8 -42.70 -12.70 -14.37
C ARG A 8 -41.48 -12.29 -13.55
N PRO A 9 -40.73 -13.27 -13.01
CA PRO A 9 -39.35 -13.12 -12.61
C PRO A 9 -38.44 -13.29 -13.84
N ALA A 10 -37.34 -12.53 -13.91
CA ALA A 10 -36.19 -12.84 -14.76
C ALA A 10 -34.93 -12.33 -14.01
N LEU A 11 -34.07 -13.20 -13.44
CA LEU A 11 -32.96 -13.88 -14.13
C LEU A 11 -32.08 -12.85 -14.87
N VAL A 12 -30.81 -12.63 -14.48
CA VAL A 12 -29.67 -13.41 -14.97
C VAL A 12 -28.37 -12.93 -14.28
N LEU A 13 -27.51 -13.90 -13.93
CA LEU A 13 -26.03 -13.97 -13.89
C LEU A 13 -25.21 -12.68 -13.63
N ALA A 14 -24.11 -12.70 -12.88
CA ALA A 14 -23.04 -13.68 -12.94
C ALA A 14 -22.18 -13.64 -11.66
N ALA A 15 -21.80 -14.82 -11.19
CA ALA A 15 -20.64 -14.98 -10.35
C ALA A 15 -19.38 -14.62 -11.15
N LEU A 16 -18.48 -13.86 -10.53
CA LEU A 16 -17.05 -13.94 -10.84
C LEU A 16 -16.31 -13.84 -9.50
N LEU A 17 -16.06 -15.03 -8.94
CA LEU A 17 -14.94 -15.26 -8.03
C LEU A 17 -13.67 -14.85 -8.78
N ALA A 18 -13.13 -13.67 -8.48
CA ALA A 18 -11.73 -13.38 -8.75
C ALA A 18 -10.90 -13.79 -7.53
N ALA A 19 -10.86 -15.10 -7.28
CA ALA A 19 -9.74 -15.72 -6.60
C ALA A 19 -8.55 -15.64 -7.56
N GLY A 20 -7.80 -14.54 -7.51
CA GLY A 20 -6.51 -14.42 -8.18
C GLY A 20 -5.40 -14.74 -7.18
N PRO A 21 -4.80 -15.95 -7.22
CA PRO A 21 -3.51 -16.16 -6.58
C PRO A 21 -2.41 -15.55 -7.46
N GLY A 22 -1.48 -14.84 -6.84
CA GLY A 22 -0.17 -14.58 -7.44
C GLY A 22 -0.08 -13.37 -8.36
N LEU A 23 0.24 -12.22 -7.76
CA LEU A 23 1.29 -11.34 -8.30
C LEU A 23 2.09 -10.85 -7.11
N ALA A 24 3.05 -11.68 -6.68
CA ALA A 24 4.16 -11.24 -5.87
C ALA A 24 5.04 -10.35 -6.75
N LEU A 25 4.72 -9.05 -6.81
CA LEU A 25 5.70 -8.05 -7.23
C LEU A 25 6.68 -7.90 -6.08
N ALA A 26 7.71 -8.73 -6.08
CA ALA A 26 8.95 -8.43 -5.41
C ALA A 26 9.48 -7.13 -6.01
N GLN A 27 9.24 -6.00 -5.36
CA GLN A 27 9.86 -4.74 -5.74
C GLN A 27 11.26 -4.69 -5.15
N SER A 28 12.22 -4.80 -6.07
CA SER A 28 13.65 -4.68 -5.85
C SER A 28 13.99 -3.44 -5.05
N PHE A 29 14.74 -3.62 -3.98
CA PHE A 29 15.47 -2.56 -3.31
C PHE A 29 16.47 -1.96 -4.30
N SER A 30 16.32 -0.67 -4.66
CA SER A 30 17.34 0.09 -5.37
C SER A 30 17.86 1.21 -4.48
N GLY A 31 19.18 1.29 -4.38
CA GLY A 31 19.90 2.04 -3.37
C GLY A 31 19.90 3.56 -3.55
N GLY A 32 19.90 4.26 -2.41
CA GLY A 32 20.42 5.62 -2.28
C GLY A 32 21.59 5.59 -1.31
N GLY A 33 22.80 5.83 -1.83
CA GLY A 33 24.00 6.03 -1.03
C GLY A 33 24.05 7.41 -0.40
N GLY A 34 24.70 7.52 0.76
CA GLY A 34 25.01 8.78 1.43
C GLY A 34 25.79 8.49 2.70
N GLY A 35 27.11 8.69 2.66
CA GLY A 35 28.00 8.48 3.79
C GLY A 35 28.01 9.64 4.79
N GLY A 36 28.54 9.36 5.97
CA GLY A 36 28.83 10.36 7.00
C GLY A 36 29.15 9.66 8.32
N GLY A 37 30.43 9.63 8.68
CA GLY A 37 30.94 8.89 9.83
C GLY A 37 30.72 9.58 11.18
N GLY A 38 31.11 8.86 12.23
CA GLY A 38 31.36 9.40 13.55
C GLY A 38 30.86 8.51 14.68
N GLY A 39 31.77 8.16 15.60
CA GLY A 39 31.38 7.90 16.98
C GLY A 39 31.52 6.46 17.47
N HIS A 40 32.71 6.17 17.99
CA HIS A 40 33.01 5.24 19.08
C HIS A 40 31.82 4.73 19.92
N GLY A 41 31.82 3.42 20.14
CA GLY A 41 31.46 2.84 21.44
C GLY A 41 30.20 1.99 21.47
N SER A 42 30.41 0.71 21.80
CA SER A 42 29.44 -0.20 22.46
C SER A 42 28.46 -0.95 21.56
N ASN A 43 28.78 -2.21 21.25
CA ASN A 43 27.86 -3.34 21.11
C ASN A 43 26.54 -3.17 20.30
N ASP A 44 26.51 -2.35 19.25
CA ASP A 44 25.25 -2.02 18.52
C ASP A 44 25.13 -2.62 17.11
N GLY A 45 25.94 -3.63 16.79
CA GLY A 45 25.98 -4.23 15.45
C GLY A 45 24.74 -5.04 15.04
N THR A 46 23.83 -5.33 15.99
CA THR A 46 22.60 -6.09 15.73
C THR A 46 21.37 -5.21 15.55
N ILE A 47 21.36 -3.96 16.02
CA ILE A 47 20.23 -3.05 15.82
C ILE A 47 20.21 -2.50 14.39
N ASP A 48 21.37 -2.33 13.76
CA ASP A 48 21.53 -1.68 12.45
C ASP A 48 21.63 -2.65 11.25
N GLN A 49 21.30 -3.93 11.43
CA GLN A 49 21.11 -4.81 10.28
C GLN A 49 19.88 -4.33 9.50
N ARG A 50 20.02 -4.03 8.21
CA ARG A 50 18.88 -3.68 7.35
C ARG A 50 17.74 -4.70 7.40
N SER A 51 18.02 -5.96 7.77
CA SER A 51 17.00 -7.01 7.99
C SER A 51 16.11 -6.79 9.21
N ASN A 52 16.50 -5.91 10.13
CA ASN A 52 15.78 -5.56 11.34
C ASN A 52 14.91 -4.30 11.21
N ARG A 53 14.89 -3.69 10.02
CA ARG A 53 13.98 -2.59 9.74
C ARG A 53 12.60 -3.15 9.41
N MET A 54 11.57 -2.47 9.91
CA MET A 54 10.19 -2.76 9.55
C MET A 54 10.02 -2.72 8.03
N THR A 55 9.32 -3.71 7.48
CA THR A 55 8.98 -3.74 6.07
C THR A 55 7.59 -3.15 5.87
N VAL A 56 7.49 -2.13 5.05
CA VAL A 56 6.21 -1.57 4.58
C VAL A 56 5.99 -2.05 3.16
N SER A 57 4.80 -2.58 2.89
CA SER A 57 4.38 -2.94 1.53
C SER A 57 3.14 -2.14 1.15
N ILE A 58 3.24 -1.37 0.06
CA ILE A 58 2.10 -0.66 -0.52
C ILE A 58 1.48 -1.50 -1.61
N ARG A 59 0.20 -1.82 -1.44
CA ARG A 59 -0.57 -2.46 -2.50
C ARG A 59 -1.00 -1.40 -3.50
N THR A 60 -0.61 -1.57 -4.76
CA THR A 60 -0.99 -0.68 -5.85
C THR A 60 -1.86 -1.39 -6.88
N VAL A 61 -2.70 -0.62 -7.56
CA VAL A 61 -3.56 -1.06 -8.67
C VAL A 61 -3.23 -0.17 -9.87
N PRO A 62 -2.90 -0.74 -11.04
CA PRO A 62 -2.70 0.05 -12.25
C PRO A 62 -4.02 0.70 -12.69
N VAL A 63 -3.96 1.97 -13.08
CA VAL A 63 -5.15 2.74 -13.53
C VAL A 63 -4.98 3.39 -14.90
N GLY A 64 -3.84 3.19 -15.56
CA GLY A 64 -3.52 3.70 -16.89
C GLY A 64 -2.10 3.29 -17.30
N GLN A 65 -1.60 3.85 -18.41
CA GLN A 65 -0.32 3.38 -18.99
C GLN A 65 0.90 3.68 -18.10
N PHE A 66 0.83 4.72 -17.25
CA PHE A 66 1.91 5.14 -16.35
C PHE A 66 1.43 5.55 -14.96
N CYS A 67 0.17 5.23 -14.65
CA CYS A 67 -0.45 5.59 -13.38
C CYS A 67 -0.85 4.37 -12.59
N LEU A 68 -0.75 4.53 -11.28
CA LEU A 68 -1.24 3.59 -10.29
C LEU A 68 -2.07 4.31 -9.25
N ARG A 69 -2.76 3.52 -8.45
CA ARG A 69 -3.41 3.92 -7.22
C ARG A 69 -2.90 3.03 -6.10
N ALA A 70 -2.42 3.60 -5.00
CA ALA A 70 -2.20 2.86 -3.77
C ALA A 70 -3.54 2.64 -3.06
N VAL A 71 -3.83 1.38 -2.73
CA VAL A 71 -5.12 0.94 -2.17
C VAL A 71 -5.01 0.37 -0.75
N ALA A 72 -3.81 0.00 -0.33
CA ALA A 72 -3.57 -0.48 1.02
C ALA A 72 -2.08 -0.37 1.40
N ALA A 73 -1.82 -0.37 2.70
CA ALA A 73 -0.48 -0.51 3.26
C ALA A 73 -0.47 -1.62 4.31
N ILE A 74 0.58 -2.43 4.28
CA ILE A 74 0.80 -3.51 5.24
C ILE A 74 2.17 -3.28 5.88
N GLY A 75 2.16 -3.18 7.21
CA GLY A 75 3.36 -3.08 8.02
C GLY A 75 3.72 -4.43 8.62
N TYR A 76 4.98 -4.81 8.49
CA TYR A 76 5.48 -6.10 8.95
C TYR A 76 6.77 -5.96 9.76
N ASP A 77 6.82 -6.64 10.90
CA ASP A 77 8.05 -6.80 11.67
C ASP A 77 8.71 -8.15 11.30
N PRO A 78 9.86 -8.13 10.60
CA PRO A 78 10.56 -9.35 10.23
C PRO A 78 11.13 -10.10 11.43
N ARG A 79 11.33 -9.46 12.58
CA ARG A 79 11.89 -10.09 13.78
C ARG A 79 10.91 -11.05 14.43
N SER A 80 9.66 -10.60 14.57
CA SER A 80 8.58 -11.35 15.18
C SER A 80 7.75 -12.13 14.16
N ASN A 81 8.05 -11.97 12.86
CA ASN A 81 7.26 -12.53 11.77
C ASN A 81 5.77 -12.15 11.89
N GLN A 82 5.50 -10.93 12.38
CA GLN A 82 4.18 -10.45 12.74
C GLN A 82 3.76 -9.25 11.89
N ARG A 83 2.51 -9.26 11.45
CA ARG A 83 1.86 -8.09 10.87
C ARG A 83 1.54 -7.07 11.97
N LEU A 84 2.09 -5.87 11.85
CA LEU A 84 1.88 -4.76 12.78
C LEU A 84 0.60 -3.98 12.47
N TYR A 85 0.34 -3.73 11.18
CA TYR A 85 -0.88 -3.07 10.73
C TYR A 85 -1.26 -3.51 9.31
N ALA A 86 -2.55 -3.36 8.99
CA ALA A 86 -3.06 -3.38 7.63
C ALA A 86 -4.14 -2.31 7.50
N ILE A 87 -3.90 -1.31 6.66
CA ILE A 87 -4.88 -0.24 6.42
C ILE A 87 -5.27 -0.22 4.95
N GLN A 88 -6.56 0.04 4.70
CA GLN A 88 -7.09 0.29 3.37
C GLN A 88 -7.26 1.79 3.18
N PHE A 89 -6.94 2.29 2.00
CA PHE A 89 -7.14 3.69 1.64
C PHE A 89 -7.28 3.82 0.13
N ASP A 90 -7.72 4.99 -0.33
CA ASP A 90 -7.61 5.38 -1.72
C ASP A 90 -6.77 6.66 -1.78
N SER A 91 -5.78 6.64 -2.66
CA SER A 91 -4.83 7.72 -2.93
C SER A 91 -5.17 8.52 -4.18
N GLY A 92 -6.12 8.03 -4.99
CA GLY A 92 -6.36 8.49 -6.35
C GLY A 92 -5.28 8.04 -7.34
N PRO A 93 -5.43 8.38 -8.63
CA PRO A 93 -4.40 8.16 -9.63
C PRO A 93 -3.15 8.99 -9.32
N MET A 94 -1.98 8.36 -9.43
CA MET A 94 -0.68 9.01 -9.29
C MET A 94 0.40 8.25 -10.05
N THR A 95 1.58 8.83 -10.16
CA THR A 95 2.76 8.11 -10.67
C THR A 95 3.31 7.14 -9.63
N SER A 96 4.18 6.22 -10.05
CA SER A 96 4.83 5.26 -9.14
C SER A 96 5.62 5.91 -8.01
N LEU A 97 6.19 7.10 -8.23
CA LEU A 97 6.89 7.87 -7.20
C LEU A 97 5.98 8.26 -6.03
N GLY A 98 4.68 8.44 -6.27
CA GLY A 98 3.72 8.75 -5.22
C GLY A 98 3.58 7.60 -4.21
N ALA A 99 3.72 6.33 -4.64
CA ALA A 99 3.65 5.18 -3.73
C ALA A 99 4.81 5.18 -2.69
N VAL A 100 5.99 5.67 -3.08
CA VAL A 100 7.15 5.78 -2.17
C VAL A 100 6.88 6.78 -1.04
N ALA A 101 6.09 7.84 -1.28
CA ALA A 101 5.67 8.75 -0.22
C ALA A 101 4.80 8.04 0.84
N TYR A 102 3.94 7.11 0.44
CA TYR A 102 3.18 6.27 1.36
C TYR A 102 4.10 5.31 2.15
N GLU A 103 5.06 4.66 1.49
CA GLU A 103 6.04 3.79 2.17
C GLU A 103 6.80 4.54 3.25
N ASN A 104 7.33 5.71 2.92
CA ASN A 104 8.09 6.55 3.84
C ASN A 104 7.23 7.00 5.03
N ALA A 105 6.00 7.46 4.76
CA ALA A 105 5.09 7.92 5.81
C ALA A 105 4.70 6.79 6.79
N PHE A 106 4.55 5.55 6.32
CA PHE A 106 4.18 4.43 7.18
C PHE A 106 5.38 3.67 7.79
N SER A 107 6.61 4.04 7.46
CA SER A 107 7.84 3.37 7.95
C SER A 107 8.02 3.43 9.48
N SER A 108 7.44 4.45 10.12
CA SER A 108 7.48 4.64 11.57
C SER A 108 6.25 4.08 12.29
N ALA A 109 5.17 3.73 11.59
CA ALA A 109 3.96 3.23 12.20
C ALA A 109 4.21 1.86 12.86
N ARG A 110 3.68 1.65 14.07
CA ARG A 110 3.80 0.37 14.80
C ARG A 110 2.45 -0.27 15.07
N THR A 111 1.37 0.48 14.89
CA THR A 111 0.00 0.05 15.05
C THR A 111 -0.88 0.54 13.90
N GLU A 112 -2.10 0.03 13.81
CA GLU A 112 -3.09 0.54 12.85
C GLU A 112 -3.45 2.01 13.11
N GLN A 113 -3.47 2.44 14.38
CA GLN A 113 -3.75 3.82 14.74
C GLN A 113 -2.63 4.77 14.28
N ASP A 114 -1.37 4.37 14.43
CA ASP A 114 -0.22 5.14 13.92
C ASP A 114 -0.31 5.27 12.40
N ALA A 115 -0.58 4.15 11.71
CA ALA A 115 -0.73 4.13 10.26
C ALA A 115 -1.89 5.02 9.80
N ALA A 116 -3.04 5.00 10.48
CA ALA A 116 -4.15 5.88 10.19
C ALA A 116 -3.79 7.36 10.35
N SER A 117 -3.05 7.71 11.41
CA SER A 117 -2.58 9.10 11.62
C SER A 117 -1.57 9.56 10.57
N ALA A 118 -0.71 8.65 10.10
CA ALA A 118 0.29 8.92 9.07
C ALA A 118 -0.30 9.11 7.67
N LEU A 119 -1.53 8.62 7.42
CA LEU A 119 -2.19 8.70 6.12
C LEU A 119 -2.36 10.15 5.64
N ALA A 120 -2.62 11.08 6.55
CA ALA A 120 -2.74 12.50 6.20
C ALA A 120 -1.42 13.09 5.70
N SER A 121 -0.29 12.74 6.33
CA SER A 121 1.05 13.12 5.87
C SER A 121 1.38 12.45 4.54
N ALA A 122 1.12 11.15 4.41
CA ALA A 122 1.33 10.41 3.17
C ALA A 122 0.61 11.07 1.98
N ARG A 123 -0.65 11.49 2.17
CA ARG A 123 -1.42 12.19 1.15
C ARG A 123 -0.79 13.52 0.75
N ARG A 124 -0.38 14.35 1.72
CA ARG A 124 0.30 15.61 1.45
C ARG A 124 1.59 15.40 0.66
N ASP A 125 2.42 14.45 1.08
CA ASP A 125 3.71 14.18 0.46
C ASP A 125 3.56 13.58 -0.95
N SER A 126 2.48 12.83 -1.18
CA SER A 126 2.15 12.26 -2.48
C SER A 126 1.53 13.25 -3.47
N GLN A 127 1.04 14.41 -2.99
CA GLN A 127 0.27 15.37 -3.80
C GLN A 127 0.97 15.79 -5.10
N PRO A 128 2.29 16.09 -5.13
CA PRO A 128 2.99 16.47 -6.36
C PRO A 128 2.97 15.39 -7.45
N TYR A 129 2.76 14.13 -7.05
CA TYR A 129 2.72 12.97 -7.94
C TYR A 129 1.30 12.58 -8.37
N SER A 130 0.29 13.23 -7.81
CA SER A 130 -1.11 13.00 -8.18
C SER A 130 -1.36 13.30 -9.66
N ARG A 131 -2.30 12.57 -10.26
CA ARG A 131 -2.70 12.69 -11.65
C ARG A 131 -4.22 12.72 -11.74
N SER A 132 -4.76 13.47 -12.70
CA SER A 132 -6.18 13.37 -13.03
C SER A 132 -6.45 12.06 -13.77
N ALA A 133 -7.69 11.56 -13.69
CA ALA A 133 -8.08 10.28 -14.29
C ALA A 133 -7.93 10.24 -15.83
N GLY A 134 -7.78 11.39 -16.50
CA GLY A 134 -7.51 11.49 -17.94
C GLY A 134 -6.08 11.90 -18.30
N ALA A 135 -5.20 12.07 -17.31
CA ALA A 135 -3.75 12.27 -17.52
C ALA A 135 -2.96 10.94 -17.45
N CYS A 136 -3.72 9.84 -17.45
CA CYS A 136 -3.32 8.44 -17.40
C CYS A 136 -4.01 7.72 -18.58
#